data_AF-A0A8J2J2A5-F1
#
_entry.id   AF-A0A8J2J2A5-F1
#
_cell.length_a   1.000
_cell.length_b   1.000
_cell.length_c   1.000
_cell.angle_alpha   90.00
_cell.angle_beta   90.00
_cell.angle_gamma   90.00
#
_symmetry.space_group_name_H-M   'P 1'
#
loop_
_entity.id
_entity.type
_entity.pdbx_description
1 polymer ?
#
loop_
_entity_poly.entity_id
_entity_poly.type
_entity_poly.pdbx_seq_one_letter_code
_entity_poly.pdbx_strand_id
1 'polypeptide(L)'
;MNGDDGGDIHVRQVKRALRAVVQIIHGNHTDKHYADADPRLLFFMVLIHEALGAPSSVKSSEPDVIHPKKMPFFSHYAIEREVSMLIAKEKYLYRVPNWLLLAVVADRMKSRVIKQLVGDELVLFCEAEQKGVPEGTRHMIKDSEWALMQELPLVDDQMLNNRLFCVERIFKALRLLSHQVLNMDQGILPNPNELEVYQDYRVATCERCYSIPSDDLHEKLLEARLWPLGPNSSYKGTLIGLIRKIKDMEQDLLHRARRDCNQLTHLSERLYDITRYMQT
;
A
#
# COMPACT_ATOMS: atom_id res chain seq x y z
N MET A 1 -21.70 -21.12 23.00
CA MET A 1 -21.23 -20.04 23.90
C MET A 1 -19.79 -19.74 23.54
N ASN A 2 -19.54 -18.79 22.64
CA ASN A 2 -18.20 -18.27 22.35
C ASN A 2 -18.31 -16.75 22.41
N GLY A 3 -18.10 -16.21 23.61
CA GLY A 3 -18.12 -14.79 23.89
C GLY A 3 -16.70 -14.27 24.02
N ASP A 4 -16.35 -13.35 23.12
CA ASP A 4 -15.56 -12.15 23.42
C ASP A 4 -14.12 -12.32 23.96
N ASP A 5 -13.21 -12.84 23.12
CA ASP A 5 -11.75 -12.73 23.31
C ASP A 5 -11.16 -11.43 22.71
N GLY A 6 -12.00 -10.63 22.03
CA GLY A 6 -11.59 -9.38 21.39
C GLY A 6 -11.32 -8.24 22.37
N GLY A 7 -11.99 -8.25 23.53
CA GLY A 7 -11.80 -7.28 24.61
C GLY A 7 -10.42 -7.36 25.27
N ASP A 8 -9.88 -8.57 25.45
CA ASP A 8 -8.63 -8.78 26.21
C ASP A 8 -7.39 -8.29 25.45
N ILE A 9 -7.30 -8.55 24.14
CA ILE A 9 -6.17 -8.08 23.30
C ILE A 9 -6.10 -6.56 23.28
N HIS A 10 -7.24 -5.88 23.18
CA HIS A 10 -7.29 -4.42 23.15
C HIS A 10 -6.86 -3.81 24.49
N VAL A 11 -7.39 -4.32 25.60
CA VAL A 11 -7.01 -3.88 26.93
C VAL A 11 -5.52 -4.10 27.18
N ARG A 12 -4.96 -5.22 26.72
CA ARG A 12 -3.52 -5.48 26.79
C ARG A 12 -2.71 -4.45 26.00
N GLN A 13 -3.12 -4.10 24.78
CA GLN A 13 -2.41 -3.10 23.96
C GLN A 13 -2.49 -1.70 24.58
N VAL A 14 -3.66 -1.28 25.08
CA VAL A 14 -3.79 0.01 25.80
C VAL A 14 -2.93 0.03 27.06
N LYS A 15 -2.89 -1.05 27.84
CA LYS A 15 -2.00 -1.16 29.01
C LYS A 15 -0.52 -1.15 28.64
N ARG A 16 -0.14 -1.72 27.49
CA ARG A 16 1.24 -1.63 26.95
C ARG A 16 1.56 -0.19 26.57
N ALA A 17 0.67 0.49 25.84
CA ALA A 17 0.84 1.88 25.44
C ALA A 17 0.96 2.80 26.66
N LEU A 18 0.09 2.65 27.66
CA LEU A 18 0.14 3.43 28.89
C LEU A 18 1.48 3.22 29.63
N ARG A 19 1.95 1.97 29.75
CA ARG A 19 3.26 1.68 30.35
C ARG A 19 4.40 2.35 29.59
N ALA A 20 4.39 2.26 28.26
CA ALA A 20 5.41 2.88 27.42
C ALA A 20 5.41 4.41 27.60
N VAL A 21 4.23 5.04 27.53
CA VAL A 21 4.06 6.50 27.76
C VAL A 21 4.57 6.90 29.14
N VAL A 22 4.19 6.18 30.21
CA VAL A 22 4.67 6.45 31.58
C VAL A 22 6.19 6.30 31.69
N GLN A 23 6.79 5.27 31.07
CA GLN A 23 8.24 5.08 31.09
C GLN A 23 8.98 6.20 30.33
N ILE A 24 8.43 6.69 29.22
CA ILE A 24 8.96 7.85 28.48
C ILE A 24 8.88 9.11 29.35
N ILE A 25 7.74 9.38 30.01
CA ILE A 25 7.55 10.53 30.93
C ILE A 25 8.62 10.52 32.04
N HIS A 26 8.89 9.35 32.63
CA HIS A 26 9.84 9.20 33.72
C HIS A 26 11.30 9.05 33.28
N GLY A 27 11.63 9.22 31.99
CA GLY A 27 13.01 9.23 31.50
C GLY A 27 13.72 7.88 31.50
N ASN A 28 12.97 6.77 31.62
CA ASN A 28 13.56 5.44 31.64
C ASN A 28 13.70 4.91 30.20
N HIS A 29 14.89 4.91 29.59
CA HIS A 29 15.22 4.23 28.30
C HIS A 29 14.30 4.50 27.08
N THR A 30 14.43 5.67 26.45
CA THR A 30 13.65 6.09 25.26
C THR A 30 13.68 5.11 24.08
N ASP A 31 14.81 4.44 23.80
CA ASP A 31 14.95 3.57 22.64
C ASP A 31 14.26 2.20 22.76
N LYS A 32 14.01 1.72 23.98
CA LYS A 32 13.41 0.39 24.21
C LYS A 32 11.88 0.39 24.07
N HIS A 33 11.25 1.56 24.09
CA HIS A 33 9.78 1.69 24.12
C HIS A 33 9.10 1.53 22.77
N TYR A 34 9.87 1.76 21.71
CA TYR A 34 9.39 1.66 20.34
C TYR A 34 9.79 0.33 19.68
N ALA A 35 10.76 -0.39 20.25
CA ALA A 35 11.22 -1.67 19.72
C ALA A 35 10.04 -2.65 19.58
N ASP A 36 9.89 -3.21 18.37
CA ASP A 36 8.83 -4.13 18.00
C ASP A 36 7.40 -3.54 18.13
N ALA A 37 7.26 -2.21 18.06
CA ALA A 37 5.95 -1.57 18.11
C ALA A 37 5.14 -1.86 16.85
N ASP A 38 3.94 -2.38 17.04
CA ASP A 38 2.95 -2.51 15.96
C ASP A 38 2.19 -1.17 15.75
N PRO A 39 1.53 -0.96 14.60
CA PRO A 39 0.78 0.27 14.34
C PRO A 39 -0.28 0.62 15.39
N ARG A 40 -0.87 -0.39 16.05
CA ARG A 40 -1.92 -0.21 17.03
C ARG A 40 -1.36 0.26 18.38
N LEU A 41 -0.17 -0.23 18.76
CA LEU A 41 0.58 0.28 19.90
C LEU A 41 0.95 1.76 19.69
N LEU A 42 1.51 2.09 18.52
CA LEU A 42 1.88 3.47 18.17
C LEU A 42 0.66 4.41 18.21
N PHE A 43 -0.46 3.96 17.65
CA PHE A 43 -1.74 4.68 17.70
C PHE A 43 -2.17 4.98 19.14
N PHE A 44 -2.22 3.98 20.02
CA PHE A 44 -2.61 4.22 21.42
C PHE A 44 -1.61 5.09 22.17
N MET A 45 -0.31 4.93 21.93
CA MET A 45 0.71 5.77 22.56
C MET A 45 0.44 7.24 22.26
N VAL A 46 0.19 7.57 20.99
CA VAL A 46 -0.08 8.95 20.55
C VAL A 46 -1.39 9.49 21.14
N LEU A 47 -2.46 8.71 21.16
CA LEU A 47 -3.74 9.13 21.75
C LEU A 47 -3.66 9.34 23.27
N ILE A 48 -3.00 8.45 23.99
CA ILE A 48 -2.81 8.58 25.45
C ILE A 48 -1.98 9.84 25.74
N HIS A 49 -0.91 10.06 24.99
CA HIS A 49 -0.10 11.27 25.14
C HIS A 49 -0.90 12.56 24.88
N GLU A 50 -1.72 12.59 23.83
CA GLU A 50 -2.61 13.72 23.55
C GLU A 50 -3.59 13.97 24.71
N ALA A 51 -4.20 12.90 25.24
CA ALA A 51 -5.12 12.97 26.38
C ALA A 51 -4.44 13.45 27.68
N LEU A 52 -3.14 13.21 27.85
CA LEU A 52 -2.35 13.71 28.97
C LEU A 52 -1.98 15.21 28.85
N GLY A 53 -2.34 15.87 27.73
CA GLY A 53 -2.44 17.32 27.66
C GLY A 53 -1.20 18.09 27.18
N ALA A 54 -0.27 17.48 26.43
CA ALA A 54 0.87 18.26 25.89
C ALA A 54 1.45 17.73 24.56
N PRO A 55 1.70 18.61 23.57
CA PRO A 55 2.56 18.32 22.42
C PRO A 55 4.00 18.89 22.52
N SER A 56 4.42 19.54 23.62
CA SER A 56 5.74 20.21 23.65
C SER A 56 6.42 20.41 25.02
N SER A 57 5.75 20.09 26.13
CA SER A 57 6.23 20.41 27.49
C SER A 57 6.84 19.24 28.25
N VAL A 58 6.57 17.99 27.86
CA VAL A 58 7.18 16.81 28.50
C VAL A 58 8.53 16.54 27.85
N LYS A 59 9.58 17.01 28.51
CA LYS A 59 10.97 16.69 28.16
C LYS A 59 11.39 15.54 29.05
N SER A 60 11.88 14.44 28.47
CA SER A 60 12.58 13.45 29.28
C SER A 60 13.87 14.11 29.77
N SER A 61 13.95 14.38 31.07
CA SER A 61 15.21 14.67 31.72
C SER A 61 15.96 13.36 31.90
N GLU A 62 17.09 13.19 31.22
CA GLU A 62 18.07 12.16 31.61
C GLU A 62 18.54 12.48 33.03
N PRO A 63 18.51 11.54 33.98
CA PRO A 63 19.31 11.67 35.18
C PRO A 63 20.78 11.59 34.74
N ASP A 64 21.59 12.58 35.13
CA ASP A 64 23.07 12.64 34.97
C ASP A 64 23.69 13.27 33.71
N VAL A 65 23.13 14.34 33.16
CA VAL A 65 23.89 15.21 32.23
C VAL A 65 23.83 16.68 32.65
N ILE A 66 25.00 17.28 32.83
CA ILE A 66 25.27 18.69 33.21
C ILE A 66 24.55 19.71 32.28
N HIS A 67 24.03 19.25 31.14
CA HIS A 67 23.16 20.00 30.24
C HIS A 67 21.95 19.13 29.87
N PRO A 68 20.75 19.37 30.42
CA PRO A 68 19.57 18.55 30.10
C PRO A 68 19.24 18.71 28.61
N LYS A 69 19.53 17.69 27.81
CA LYS A 69 19.08 17.61 26.42
C LYS A 69 17.57 17.47 26.44
N LYS A 70 16.88 18.50 25.92
CA LYS A 70 15.43 18.47 25.72
C LYS A 70 15.12 17.49 24.59
N MET A 71 14.93 16.20 24.91
CA MET A 71 14.43 15.26 23.92
C MET A 71 12.91 15.42 23.74
N PRO A 72 12.40 15.38 22.51
CA PRO A 72 10.96 15.39 22.25
C PRO A 72 10.34 14.10 22.79
N PHE A 73 9.13 14.20 23.34
CA PHE A 73 8.39 13.08 23.91
C PHE A 73 8.22 11.92 22.93
N PHE A 74 7.85 12.24 21.69
CA PHE A 74 7.89 11.32 20.56
C PHE A 74 9.06 11.68 19.65
N SER A 75 10.02 10.76 19.53
CA SER A 75 11.08 10.88 18.55
C SER A 75 10.51 10.51 17.18
N HIS A 76 10.36 11.51 16.28
CA HIS A 76 10.02 11.29 14.87
C HIS A 76 10.92 10.25 14.25
N TYR A 77 12.23 10.37 14.48
CA TYR A 77 13.23 9.45 13.96
C TYR A 77 13.02 8.01 14.45
N ALA A 78 12.74 7.81 15.73
CA ALA A 78 12.52 6.47 16.27
C ALA A 78 11.27 5.84 15.65
N ILE A 79 10.16 6.57 15.58
CA ILE A 79 8.91 6.05 15.03
C ILE A 79 9.02 5.80 13.52
N GLU A 80 9.66 6.70 12.76
CA GLU A 80 9.93 6.49 11.33
C GLU A 80 10.82 5.27 11.08
N ARG A 81 11.81 5.03 11.96
CA ARG A 81 12.64 3.82 11.92
C ARG A 81 11.80 2.57 12.17
N GLU A 82 10.93 2.56 13.18
CA GLU A 82 10.06 1.40 13.45
C GLU A 82 9.08 1.14 12.29
N VAL A 83 8.46 2.18 11.73
CA VAL A 83 7.59 2.05 10.54
C VAL A 83 8.37 1.46 9.36
N SER A 84 9.60 1.93 9.15
CA SER A 84 10.48 1.39 8.12
C SER A 84 10.81 -0.08 8.35
N MET A 85 11.03 -0.50 9.61
CA MET A 85 11.27 -1.91 9.96
C MET A 85 10.02 -2.78 9.78
N LEU A 86 8.82 -2.27 10.10
CA LEU A 86 7.56 -2.96 9.83
C LEU A 86 7.39 -3.22 8.32
N ILE A 87 7.65 -2.21 7.50
CA ILE A 87 7.60 -2.33 6.03
C ILE A 87 8.68 -3.31 5.54
N ALA A 88 9.90 -3.23 6.05
CA ALA A 88 10.97 -4.14 5.66
C ALA A 88 10.62 -5.61 5.95
N LYS A 89 9.93 -5.88 7.06
CA LYS A 89 9.48 -7.21 7.46
C LYS A 89 8.35 -7.75 6.57
N GLU A 90 7.31 -6.94 6.33
CA GLU A 90 6.13 -7.36 5.57
C GLU A 90 6.24 -7.07 4.07
N LYS A 91 7.36 -6.48 3.64
CA LYS A 91 7.69 -6.00 2.29
C LYS A 91 6.82 -4.83 1.80
N TYR A 92 5.59 -4.69 2.29
CA TYR A 92 4.64 -3.63 1.93
C TYR A 92 3.87 -3.15 3.14
N LEU A 93 3.51 -1.88 3.15
CA LEU A 93 2.79 -1.30 4.28
C LEU A 93 1.39 -1.88 4.41
N TYR A 94 0.68 -2.08 3.29
CA TYR A 94 -0.70 -2.61 3.33
C TYR A 94 -0.81 -4.04 3.89
N ARG A 95 0.33 -4.76 3.98
CA ARG A 95 0.41 -6.10 4.59
C ARG A 95 0.64 -6.03 6.10
N VAL A 96 1.12 -4.91 6.62
CA VAL A 96 1.28 -4.70 8.06
C VAL A 96 -0.11 -4.63 8.70
N PRO A 97 -0.40 -5.46 9.73
CA PRO A 97 -1.69 -5.41 10.41
C PRO A 97 -1.97 -4.03 11.00
N ASN A 98 -3.16 -3.49 10.75
CA ASN A 98 -3.60 -2.17 11.23
C ASN A 98 -2.78 -0.97 10.70
N TRP A 99 -2.08 -1.10 9.57
CA TRP A 99 -1.25 -0.04 9.01
C TRP A 99 -1.97 1.31 8.82
N LEU A 100 -3.27 1.30 8.56
CA LEU A 100 -4.09 2.51 8.40
C LEU A 100 -4.07 3.41 9.64
N LEU A 101 -3.88 2.84 10.84
CA LEU A 101 -3.77 3.60 12.07
C LEU A 101 -2.53 4.52 12.07
N LEU A 102 -1.52 4.21 11.24
CA LEU A 102 -0.36 5.08 11.07
C LEU A 102 -0.72 6.42 10.43
N ALA A 103 -1.87 6.55 9.76
CA ALA A 103 -2.35 7.83 9.27
C ALA A 103 -2.64 8.81 10.43
N VAL A 104 -3.27 8.30 11.50
CA VAL A 104 -3.54 9.08 12.72
C VAL A 104 -2.23 9.39 13.44
N VAL A 105 -1.33 8.41 13.53
CA VAL A 105 0.02 8.62 14.10
C VAL A 105 0.76 9.73 13.33
N ALA A 106 0.75 9.68 11.99
CA ALA A 106 1.41 10.66 11.14
C ALA A 106 0.83 12.07 11.33
N ASP A 107 -0.50 12.21 11.38
CA ASP A 107 -1.17 13.49 11.58
C ASP A 107 -0.81 14.11 12.94
N ARG A 108 -0.99 13.36 14.02
CA ARG A 108 -0.74 13.82 15.38
C ARG A 108 0.72 14.14 15.65
N MET A 109 1.63 13.38 15.04
CA MET A 109 3.06 13.68 15.09
C MET A 109 3.49 14.74 14.08
N LYS A 110 2.65 15.12 13.12
CA LYS A 110 3.02 15.95 11.96
C LYS A 110 4.16 15.36 11.12
N SER A 111 4.26 14.02 11.03
CA SER A 111 5.25 13.35 10.16
C SER A 111 4.76 13.33 8.71
N ARG A 112 5.45 14.09 7.85
CA ARG A 112 5.19 14.09 6.41
C ARG A 112 5.62 12.77 5.75
N VAL A 113 6.68 12.14 6.26
CA VAL A 113 7.22 10.89 5.72
C VAL A 113 6.20 9.76 5.88
N ILE A 114 5.69 9.55 7.10
CA ILE A 114 4.69 8.51 7.35
C ILE A 114 3.39 8.83 6.61
N LYS A 115 2.98 10.11 6.55
CA LYS A 115 1.79 10.52 5.80
C LYS A 115 1.91 10.16 4.31
N GLN A 116 3.06 10.42 3.70
CA GLN A 116 3.30 10.08 2.29
C GLN A 116 3.23 8.56 2.07
N LEU A 117 3.90 7.77 2.91
CA LEU A 117 3.87 6.30 2.82
C LEU A 117 2.45 5.73 2.91
N VAL A 118 1.62 6.27 3.80
CA VAL A 118 0.21 5.88 3.92
C VAL A 118 -0.56 6.29 2.65
N GLY A 119 -0.32 7.49 2.11
CA GLY A 119 -0.92 7.98 0.87
C GLY A 119 -0.59 7.11 -0.35
N ASP A 120 0.68 6.77 -0.54
CA ASP A 120 1.16 5.93 -1.65
C ASP A 120 0.55 4.53 -1.62
N GLU A 121 0.16 4.04 -0.45
CA GLU A 121 -0.48 2.73 -0.29
C GLU A 121 -2.01 2.81 -0.36
N LEU A 122 -2.59 3.90 0.15
CA LEU A 122 -4.02 4.21 0.02
C LEU A 122 -4.46 4.32 -1.45
N VAL A 123 -3.61 4.87 -2.32
CA VAL A 123 -3.91 5.03 -3.76
C VAL A 123 -4.29 3.71 -4.43
N LEU A 124 -3.75 2.58 -3.93
CA LEU A 124 -4.02 1.24 -4.45
C LEU A 124 -5.48 0.82 -4.24
N PHE A 125 -6.13 1.39 -3.22
CA PHE A 125 -7.51 1.10 -2.82
C PHE A 125 -8.50 2.17 -3.31
N CYS A 126 -8.05 3.31 -3.81
CA CYS A 126 -8.94 4.38 -4.26
C CYS A 126 -9.70 4.01 -5.53
N GLU A 127 -11.01 4.32 -5.53
CA GLU A 127 -11.84 4.37 -6.72
C GLU A 127 -11.79 5.74 -7.41
N ALA A 128 -12.25 5.82 -8.66
CA ALA A 128 -12.06 7.01 -9.51
C ALA A 128 -12.71 8.30 -8.97
N GLU A 129 -13.81 8.18 -8.22
CA GLU A 129 -14.61 9.33 -7.73
C GLU A 129 -14.58 9.43 -6.19
N GLN A 130 -13.63 8.74 -5.55
CA GLN A 130 -13.56 8.64 -4.09
C GLN A 130 -13.06 9.94 -3.46
N LYS A 131 -13.85 10.50 -2.53
CA LYS A 131 -13.56 11.78 -1.83
C LYS A 131 -13.10 11.63 -0.37
N GLY A 132 -12.78 10.42 0.06
CA GLY A 132 -12.38 10.11 1.44
C GLY A 132 -11.67 8.76 1.51
N VAL A 133 -11.42 8.26 2.72
CA VAL A 133 -10.74 6.96 2.89
C VAL A 133 -11.50 5.84 2.14
N PRO A 134 -10.81 4.99 1.36
CA PRO A 134 -11.42 3.89 0.62
C PRO A 134 -12.33 2.99 1.45
N GLU A 135 -13.59 2.82 1.07
CA GLU A 135 -14.53 1.94 1.79
C GLU A 135 -14.02 0.48 1.81
N GLY A 136 -13.28 0.08 0.76
CA GLY A 136 -12.59 -1.19 0.70
C GLY A 136 -11.62 -1.45 1.85
N THR A 137 -11.18 -0.42 2.58
CA THR A 137 -10.30 -0.54 3.76
C THR A 137 -11.07 -0.54 5.09
N ARG A 138 -12.39 -0.31 5.07
CA ARG A 138 -13.23 -0.22 6.28
C ARG A 138 -13.14 -1.44 7.18
N HIS A 139 -13.06 -2.63 6.59
CA HIS A 139 -12.96 -3.90 7.31
C HIS A 139 -11.66 -4.06 8.12
N MET A 140 -10.66 -3.19 7.89
CA MET A 140 -9.35 -3.26 8.55
C MET A 140 -9.30 -2.49 9.87
N ILE A 141 -10.30 -1.67 10.17
CA ILE A 141 -10.31 -0.78 11.34
C ILE A 141 -11.69 -0.67 11.98
N LYS A 142 -11.72 -0.30 13.27
CA LYS A 142 -12.95 -0.16 14.06
C LYS A 142 -13.71 1.12 13.72
N ASP A 143 -14.98 1.19 14.07
CA ASP A 143 -15.86 2.34 13.82
C ASP A 143 -15.32 3.64 14.43
N SER A 144 -14.81 3.56 15.66
CA SER A 144 -14.18 4.70 16.34
C SER A 144 -12.87 5.14 15.67
N GLU A 145 -12.10 4.20 15.13
CA GLU A 145 -10.86 4.46 14.40
C GLU A 145 -11.17 5.05 13.02
N TRP A 146 -12.24 4.58 12.37
CA TRP A 146 -12.76 5.07 11.11
C TRP A 146 -13.21 6.52 11.19
N ALA A 147 -13.93 6.89 12.24
CA ALA A 147 -14.32 8.28 12.47
C ALA A 147 -13.09 9.21 12.54
N LEU A 148 -12.05 8.82 13.26
CA LEU A 148 -10.80 9.60 13.32
C LEU A 148 -10.12 9.70 11.95
N MET A 149 -10.13 8.64 11.15
CA MET A 149 -9.51 8.65 9.82
C MET A 149 -10.29 9.50 8.80
N GLN A 150 -11.62 9.59 8.93
CA GLN A 150 -12.45 10.42 8.05
C GLN A 150 -12.22 11.92 8.22
N GLU A 151 -11.75 12.34 9.40
CA GLU A 151 -11.37 13.73 9.66
C GLU A 151 -10.03 14.12 9.02
N LEU A 152 -9.24 13.15 8.57
CA LEU A 152 -7.91 13.38 8.01
C LEU A 152 -7.98 13.61 6.50
N PRO A 153 -7.29 14.64 5.96
CA PRO A 153 -7.15 14.82 4.53
C PRO A 153 -6.10 13.83 3.99
N LEU A 154 -6.54 12.57 3.81
CA LEU A 154 -5.73 11.44 3.34
C LEU A 154 -5.87 11.13 1.86
N VAL A 155 -6.90 11.67 1.21
CA VAL A 155 -7.09 11.56 -0.24
C VAL A 155 -7.10 12.98 -0.81
N ASP A 156 -6.18 13.24 -1.74
CA ASP A 156 -6.07 14.50 -2.44
C ASP A 156 -6.03 14.29 -3.97
N ASP A 157 -6.11 15.40 -4.71
CA ASP A 157 -6.13 15.39 -6.18
C ASP A 157 -4.84 14.80 -6.77
N GLN A 158 -3.71 14.95 -6.08
CA GLN A 158 -2.44 14.40 -6.54
C GLN A 158 -2.45 12.87 -6.49
N MET A 159 -2.98 12.28 -5.41
CA MET A 159 -3.18 10.84 -5.32
C MET A 159 -4.13 10.32 -6.41
N LEU A 160 -5.23 11.02 -6.68
CA LEU A 160 -6.17 10.63 -7.74
C LEU A 160 -5.54 10.73 -9.14
N ASN A 161 -4.70 11.73 -9.38
CA ASN A 161 -3.92 11.87 -10.61
C ASN A 161 -2.90 10.74 -10.76
N ASN A 162 -2.16 10.40 -9.69
CA ASN A 162 -1.23 9.27 -9.70
C ASN A 162 -1.95 7.95 -9.99
N ARG A 163 -3.12 7.73 -9.38
CA ARG A 163 -3.98 6.59 -9.69
C ARG A 163 -4.31 6.52 -11.17
N LEU A 164 -4.80 7.63 -11.73
CA LEU A 164 -5.19 7.71 -13.15
C LEU A 164 -4.01 7.36 -14.06
N PHE A 165 -2.84 7.95 -13.80
CA PHE A 165 -1.62 7.66 -14.54
C PHE A 165 -1.25 6.17 -14.49
N CYS A 166 -1.32 5.53 -13.32
CA CYS A 166 -1.06 4.09 -13.20
C CYS A 166 -2.08 3.26 -13.99
N VAL A 167 -3.37 3.59 -13.89
CA VAL A 167 -4.44 2.91 -14.64
C VAL A 167 -4.20 3.01 -16.15
N GLU A 168 -3.87 4.20 -16.66
CA GLU A 168 -3.59 4.42 -18.08
C GLU A 168 -2.39 3.59 -18.56
N ARG A 169 -1.31 3.53 -17.78
CA ARG A 169 -0.15 2.69 -18.10
C ARG A 169 -0.48 1.21 -18.14
N ILE A 170 -1.31 0.71 -17.21
CA ILE A 170 -1.76 -0.69 -17.19
C ILE A 170 -2.53 -1.01 -18.47
N PHE A 171 -3.53 -0.17 -18.80
CA PHE A 171 -4.33 -0.39 -20.01
C PHE A 171 -3.52 -0.24 -21.29
N LYS A 172 -2.55 0.68 -21.34
CA LYS A 172 -1.63 0.78 -22.47
C LYS A 172 -0.82 -0.50 -22.63
N ALA A 173 -0.30 -1.09 -21.55
CA ALA A 173 0.41 -2.36 -21.60
C ALA A 173 -0.47 -3.50 -22.12
N LEU A 174 -1.72 -3.60 -21.65
CA LEU A 174 -2.67 -4.61 -22.12
C LEU A 174 -3.01 -4.45 -23.61
N ARG A 175 -3.15 -3.22 -24.11
CA ARG A 175 -3.33 -2.95 -25.56
C ARG A 175 -2.12 -3.37 -26.38
N LEU A 176 -0.93 -3.03 -25.91
CA LEU A 176 0.32 -3.42 -26.57
C LEU A 176 0.44 -4.95 -26.62
N LEU A 177 0.05 -5.64 -25.54
CA LEU A 177 0.06 -7.09 -25.50
C LEU A 177 -0.88 -7.70 -26.52
N SER A 178 -2.13 -7.25 -26.51
CA SER A 178 -3.15 -7.65 -27.48
C SER A 178 -2.67 -7.45 -28.93
N HIS A 179 -2.03 -6.32 -29.22
CA HIS A 179 -1.50 -6.01 -30.55
C HIS A 179 -0.33 -6.92 -30.93
N GLN A 180 0.63 -7.11 -30.02
CA GLN A 180 1.82 -7.92 -30.26
C GLN A 180 1.46 -9.37 -30.56
N VAL A 181 0.55 -9.97 -29.79
CA VAL A 181 0.15 -11.37 -29.96
C VAL A 181 -0.56 -11.56 -31.31
N LEU A 182 -1.47 -10.66 -31.68
CA LEU A 182 -2.15 -10.71 -32.98
C LEU A 182 -1.18 -10.63 -34.17
N ASN A 183 -0.20 -9.73 -34.12
CA ASN A 183 0.77 -9.57 -35.19
C ASN A 183 1.69 -10.80 -35.30
N MET A 184 2.16 -11.31 -34.16
CA MET A 184 3.03 -12.49 -34.13
C MET A 184 2.33 -13.75 -34.64
N ASP A 185 1.05 -13.94 -34.32
CA ASP A 185 0.23 -15.04 -34.86
C ASP A 185 0.05 -14.96 -36.38
N GLN A 186 0.13 -13.76 -36.96
CA GLN A 186 0.12 -13.52 -38.41
C GLN A 186 1.50 -13.60 -39.06
N GLY A 187 2.55 -13.94 -38.30
CA GLY A 187 3.93 -13.96 -38.79
C GLY A 187 4.55 -12.57 -39.00
N ILE A 188 3.91 -11.51 -38.49
CA ILE A 188 4.40 -10.14 -38.56
C ILE A 188 5.29 -9.89 -37.35
N LEU A 189 6.60 -9.81 -37.59
CA LEU A 189 7.58 -9.52 -36.56
C LEU A 189 7.59 -8.02 -36.21
N PRO A 190 7.76 -7.66 -34.92
CA PRO A 190 7.85 -6.26 -34.52
C PRO A 190 9.13 -5.62 -35.06
N ASN A 191 9.02 -4.35 -35.46
CA ASN A 191 10.19 -3.56 -35.81
C ASN A 191 10.97 -3.12 -34.55
N PRO A 192 12.20 -2.58 -34.67
CA PRO A 192 13.02 -2.21 -33.52
C PRO A 192 12.36 -1.22 -32.55
N ASN A 193 11.59 -0.25 -33.04
CA ASN A 193 10.91 0.73 -32.22
C ASN A 193 9.73 0.10 -31.44
N GLU A 194 9.00 -0.82 -32.06
CA GLU A 194 7.93 -1.57 -31.39
C GLU A 194 8.49 -2.48 -30.30
N LEU A 195 9.63 -3.12 -30.56
CA LEU A 195 10.32 -3.95 -29.58
C LEU A 195 10.75 -3.15 -28.34
N GLU A 196 11.29 -1.94 -28.54
CA GLU A 196 11.64 -1.02 -27.45
C GLU A 196 10.39 -0.68 -26.61
N VAL A 197 9.28 -0.33 -27.26
CA VAL A 197 8.01 -0.06 -26.55
C VAL A 197 7.49 -1.27 -25.78
N TYR A 198 7.60 -2.48 -26.32
CA TYR A 198 7.19 -3.70 -25.60
C TYR A 198 8.07 -3.98 -24.38
N GLN A 199 9.39 -3.81 -24.51
CA GLN A 199 10.33 -3.91 -23.39
C GLN A 199 10.03 -2.85 -22.32
N ASP A 200 9.75 -1.62 -22.74
CA ASP A 200 9.40 -0.48 -21.89
C ASP A 200 8.11 -0.65 -21.12
N TYR A 201 7.22 -1.56 -21.53
CA TYR A 201 6.01 -1.92 -20.79
C TYR A 201 6.05 -3.33 -20.21
N ARG A 202 7.18 -4.06 -20.37
CA ARG A 202 7.38 -5.47 -19.97
C ARG A 202 6.33 -6.41 -20.56
N VAL A 203 5.99 -6.20 -21.82
CA VAL A 203 5.00 -6.98 -22.53
C VAL A 203 5.70 -8.04 -23.37
N ALA A 204 5.37 -9.32 -23.12
CA ALA A 204 5.89 -10.50 -23.82
C ALA A 204 7.40 -10.45 -24.16
N THR A 205 8.23 -10.15 -23.14
CA THR A 205 9.66 -9.84 -23.32
C THR A 205 10.58 -11.05 -23.50
N CYS A 206 10.05 -12.28 -23.53
CA CYS A 206 10.85 -13.47 -23.79
C CYS A 206 10.14 -14.44 -24.73
N GLU A 207 10.90 -15.34 -25.35
CA GLU A 207 10.38 -16.35 -26.28
C GLU A 207 9.32 -17.26 -25.65
N ARG A 208 9.38 -17.48 -24.32
CA ARG A 208 8.39 -18.29 -23.59
C ARG A 208 7.04 -17.60 -23.42
N CYS A 209 6.97 -16.29 -23.62
CA CYS A 209 5.72 -15.54 -23.48
C CYS A 209 4.68 -15.90 -24.54
N TYR A 210 5.07 -16.45 -25.68
CA TYR A 210 4.15 -16.75 -26.79
C TYR A 210 3.58 -18.18 -26.70
N SER A 211 3.40 -18.67 -25.47
CA SER A 211 2.99 -20.05 -25.23
C SER A 211 1.48 -20.29 -25.34
N ILE A 212 0.70 -19.21 -25.45
CA ILE A 212 -0.78 -19.24 -25.44
C ILE A 212 -1.33 -18.64 -26.74
N PRO A 213 -2.34 -19.26 -27.37
CA PRO A 213 -3.00 -18.68 -28.55
C PRO A 213 -3.57 -17.29 -28.29
N SER A 214 -3.59 -16.41 -29.30
CA SER A 214 -4.19 -15.07 -29.16
C SER A 214 -5.67 -15.12 -28.78
N ASP A 215 -6.41 -16.07 -29.35
CA ASP A 215 -7.85 -16.22 -29.09
C ASP A 215 -8.15 -16.46 -27.60
N ASP A 216 -7.39 -17.35 -26.96
CA ASP A 216 -7.53 -17.64 -25.52
C ASP A 216 -7.21 -16.40 -24.66
N LEU A 217 -6.20 -15.63 -25.05
CA LEU A 217 -5.84 -14.39 -24.34
C LEU A 217 -6.94 -13.33 -24.48
N HIS A 218 -7.49 -13.15 -25.69
CA HIS A 218 -8.58 -12.20 -25.92
C HIS A 218 -9.85 -12.59 -25.17
N GLU A 219 -10.21 -13.87 -25.20
CA GLU A 219 -11.34 -14.39 -24.44
C GLU A 219 -11.17 -14.06 -22.95
N LYS A 220 -9.99 -14.33 -22.39
CA LYS A 220 -9.71 -14.01 -20.97
C LYS A 220 -9.80 -12.51 -20.65
N LEU A 221 -9.28 -11.65 -21.52
CA LEU A 221 -9.35 -10.21 -21.34
C LEU A 221 -10.80 -9.69 -21.34
N LEU A 222 -11.66 -10.27 -22.20
CA LEU A 222 -13.08 -9.97 -22.25
C LEU A 222 -13.82 -10.49 -21.01
N GLU A 223 -13.56 -11.74 -20.61
CA GLU A 223 -14.13 -12.37 -19.41
C GLU A 223 -13.80 -11.60 -18.13
N ALA A 224 -12.55 -11.14 -17.98
CA ALA A 224 -12.09 -10.42 -16.80
C ALA A 224 -12.77 -9.05 -16.62
N ARG A 225 -13.44 -8.53 -17.68
CA ARG A 225 -14.13 -7.25 -17.71
C ARG A 225 -13.25 -6.13 -17.15
N LEU A 226 -11.98 -6.11 -17.57
CA LEU A 226 -11.03 -5.08 -17.18
C LEU A 226 -11.39 -3.75 -17.83
N TRP A 227 -11.90 -3.84 -19.06
CA TRP A 227 -12.27 -2.71 -19.89
C TRP A 227 -13.72 -2.31 -19.67
N PRO A 228 -14.02 -1.05 -19.32
CA PRO A 228 -15.31 -0.50 -19.66
C PRO A 228 -15.22 -0.06 -21.13
N LEU A 229 -16.02 -0.66 -22.01
CA LEU A 229 -15.89 -0.58 -23.48
C LEU A 229 -16.23 0.80 -24.10
N GLY A 230 -16.12 1.90 -23.36
CA GLY A 230 -16.49 3.25 -23.81
C GLY A 230 -15.31 4.23 -23.88
N PRO A 231 -15.29 5.14 -24.88
CA PRO A 231 -14.35 6.27 -24.91
C PRO A 231 -14.51 7.23 -23.71
N ASN A 232 -15.66 7.19 -23.03
CA ASN A 232 -15.97 7.99 -21.83
C ASN A 232 -15.95 7.18 -20.53
N SER A 233 -15.52 5.92 -20.57
CA SER A 233 -15.54 5.10 -19.36
C SER A 233 -14.15 4.98 -18.76
N SER A 234 -13.95 5.68 -17.66
CA SER A 234 -12.82 5.47 -16.77
C SER A 234 -13.04 4.20 -15.96
N TYR A 235 -11.98 3.40 -15.78
CA TYR A 235 -12.02 2.29 -14.83
C TYR A 235 -12.35 2.84 -13.44
N LYS A 236 -13.51 2.44 -12.90
CA LYS A 236 -13.98 2.92 -11.59
C LYS A 236 -13.45 2.11 -10.42
N GLY A 237 -12.98 0.88 -10.64
CA GLY A 237 -12.50 0.00 -9.58
C GLY A 237 -11.16 0.42 -8.97
N THR A 238 -10.65 -0.38 -8.05
CA THR A 238 -9.39 -0.11 -7.35
C THR A 238 -8.18 -0.62 -8.14
N LEU A 239 -7.02 0.05 -8.04
CA LEU A 239 -5.78 -0.41 -8.69
C LEU A 239 -5.41 -1.83 -8.24
N ILE A 240 -5.54 -2.13 -6.94
CA ILE A 240 -5.29 -3.47 -6.41
C ILE A 240 -6.27 -4.50 -6.98
N GLY A 241 -7.53 -4.13 -7.21
CA GLY A 241 -8.51 -4.98 -7.87
C GLY A 241 -8.13 -5.27 -9.32
N LEU A 242 -7.67 -4.26 -10.06
CA LEU A 242 -7.16 -4.41 -11.43
C LEU A 242 -5.95 -5.34 -11.50
N ILE A 243 -4.96 -5.11 -10.63
CA ILE A 243 -3.74 -5.93 -10.55
C ILE A 243 -4.07 -7.38 -10.22
N ARG A 244 -4.98 -7.61 -9.24
CA ARG A 244 -5.43 -8.97 -8.88
C ARG A 244 -6.06 -9.68 -10.06
N LYS A 245 -6.99 -9.03 -10.78
CA LYS A 245 -7.62 -9.63 -11.96
C LYS A 245 -6.61 -9.99 -13.04
N ILE A 246 -5.63 -9.12 -13.30
CA ILE A 246 -4.55 -9.39 -14.28
C ILE A 246 -3.75 -10.63 -13.87
N LYS A 247 -3.43 -10.75 -12.59
CA LYS A 247 -2.74 -11.92 -12.05
C LYS A 247 -3.59 -13.19 -12.12
N ASP A 248 -4.87 -13.11 -11.79
CA ASP A 248 -5.77 -14.27 -11.82
C ASP A 248 -5.90 -14.82 -13.26
N MET A 249 -6.00 -13.92 -14.26
CA MET A 249 -5.92 -14.31 -15.67
C MET A 249 -4.59 -14.98 -16.00
N GLU A 250 -3.46 -14.39 -15.58
CA GLU A 250 -2.13 -14.92 -15.84
C GLU A 250 -1.96 -16.33 -15.28
N GLN A 251 -2.42 -16.58 -14.05
CA GLN A 251 -2.35 -17.90 -13.41
C GLN A 251 -3.28 -18.93 -14.07
N ASP A 252 -4.51 -18.56 -14.42
CA ASP A 252 -5.44 -19.46 -15.13
C ASP A 252 -4.84 -19.87 -16.49
N LEU A 253 -4.26 -18.91 -17.21
CA LEU A 253 -3.58 -19.12 -18.47
C LEU A 253 -2.33 -20.02 -18.34
N LEU A 254 -1.49 -19.82 -17.33
CA LEU A 254 -0.36 -20.72 -17.03
C LEU A 254 -0.82 -22.15 -16.72
N HIS A 255 -1.89 -22.29 -15.93
CA HIS A 255 -2.41 -23.59 -15.51
C HIS A 255 -2.94 -24.39 -16.70
N ARG A 256 -3.70 -23.73 -17.59
CA ARG A 256 -4.21 -24.32 -18.84
C ARG A 256 -3.08 -24.79 -19.76
N ALA A 257 -2.04 -23.96 -19.92
CA ALA A 257 -0.93 -24.25 -20.81
C ALA A 257 0.12 -25.23 -20.23
N ARG A 258 0.09 -25.49 -18.91
CA ARG A 258 1.14 -26.23 -18.16
C ARG A 258 2.54 -25.64 -18.39
N ARG A 259 2.66 -24.31 -18.32
CA ARG A 259 3.91 -23.57 -18.54
C ARG A 259 4.28 -22.72 -17.32
N ASP A 260 5.52 -22.23 -17.34
CA ASP A 260 6.12 -21.35 -16.33
C ASP A 260 6.06 -19.87 -16.71
N CYS A 261 5.69 -19.54 -17.97
CA CYS A 261 5.62 -18.18 -18.47
C CYS A 261 4.54 -18.05 -19.57
N ASN A 262 3.89 -16.89 -19.59
CA ASN A 262 2.99 -16.47 -20.66
C ASN A 262 3.11 -14.96 -20.93
N GLN A 263 2.30 -14.49 -21.87
CA GLN A 263 2.16 -13.11 -22.30
C GLN A 263 1.97 -12.08 -21.18
N LEU A 264 1.29 -12.45 -20.10
CA LEU A 264 1.00 -11.59 -18.95
C LEU A 264 2.05 -11.70 -17.84
N THR A 265 2.94 -12.69 -17.84
CA THR A 265 3.88 -12.95 -16.73
C THR A 265 4.76 -11.73 -16.45
N HIS A 266 5.48 -11.21 -17.44
CA HIS A 266 6.37 -10.05 -17.23
C HIS A 266 5.63 -8.74 -16.96
N LEU A 267 4.42 -8.59 -17.52
CA LEU A 267 3.57 -7.46 -17.19
C LEU A 267 3.14 -7.57 -15.72
N SER A 268 2.71 -8.74 -15.27
CA SER A 268 2.30 -9.00 -13.89
C SER A 268 3.45 -8.79 -12.90
N GLU A 269 4.66 -9.24 -13.24
CA GLU A 269 5.89 -8.92 -12.51
C GLU A 269 6.13 -7.41 -12.45
N ARG A 270 5.98 -6.70 -13.57
CA ARG A 270 6.14 -5.25 -13.61
C ARG A 270 5.07 -4.52 -12.82
N LEU A 271 3.81 -4.96 -12.85
CA LEU A 271 2.74 -4.35 -12.06
C LEU A 271 2.98 -4.54 -10.56
N TYR A 272 3.58 -5.68 -10.23
CA TYR A 272 4.10 -5.97 -8.90
C TYR A 272 5.33 -5.10 -8.54
N ASP A 273 6.11 -4.68 -9.53
CA ASP A 273 7.18 -3.70 -9.37
C ASP A 273 6.71 -2.24 -9.46
N ILE A 274 5.57 -1.92 -10.07
CA ILE A 274 4.97 -0.57 -10.08
C ILE A 274 4.33 -0.30 -8.72
N THR A 275 3.79 -1.34 -8.08
CA THR A 275 3.51 -1.32 -6.64
C THR A 275 4.79 -1.20 -5.78
N ARG A 276 5.99 -1.42 -6.34
CA ARG A 276 7.29 -1.06 -5.74
C ARG A 276 7.85 0.31 -6.20
N TYR A 277 7.46 0.84 -7.37
CA TYR A 277 8.07 2.03 -7.98
C TYR A 277 7.39 3.34 -7.55
N MET A 278 6.19 3.29 -6.96
CA MET A 278 5.65 4.45 -6.20
C MET A 278 6.45 4.76 -4.91
N GLN A 279 7.69 4.26 -4.79
CA GLN A 279 8.57 4.34 -3.61
C GLN A 279 9.90 5.09 -3.87
N THR A 280 10.05 5.75 -5.04
CA THR A 280 11.17 6.67 -5.35
C THR A 280 10.64 7.97 -5.88
#